data_AF-A0AAW8KX87-F1
#
_entry.id   AF-A0AAW8KX87-F1
#
_cell.length_a   1.000
_cell.length_b   1.000
_cell.length_c   1.000
_cell.angle_alpha   90.00
_cell.angle_beta   90.00
_cell.angle_gamma   90.00
#
_symmetry.space_group_name_H-M   'P 1'
#
loop_
_entity.id
_entity.type
_entity.pdbx_description
1 polymer ?
#
loop_
_entity_poly.entity_id
_entity_poly.type
_entity_poly.pdbx_seq_one_letter_code
_entity_poly.pdbx_strand_id
1 'polypeptide(L)'
;EIKDLSPTIKGIRLQLDRPIEFQAGQYINVQFPDIEGTRAFSIANSPSEVGIVELHIRKVEGGAATTYVHEQLATGDQLDISGPYGQFFVRKSDDQNA
;
A
#
# COMPACT_ATOMS: atom_id res chain seq x y z
N GLU A 1 -1.74 -6.88 9.58
CA GLU A 1 -1.56 -8.31 9.26
C GLU A 1 -0.50 -8.45 8.16
N ILE A 2 0.29 -9.52 8.17
CA ILE A 2 1.32 -9.81 7.16
C ILE A 2 1.13 -11.24 6.66
N LYS A 3 1.17 -11.44 5.34
CA LYS A 3 0.98 -12.73 4.67
C LYS A 3 2.00 -12.91 3.55
N ASP A 4 2.55 -14.11 3.40
CA ASP A 4 3.31 -14.48 2.21
C ASP A 4 2.32 -14.82 1.07
N LEU A 5 2.35 -14.03 0.00
CA LEU A 5 1.47 -14.22 -1.17
C LEU A 5 2.17 -15.00 -2.28
N SER A 6 3.49 -14.92 -2.33
CA SER A 6 4.36 -15.72 -3.19
C SER A 6 5.76 -15.80 -2.58
N PRO A 7 6.69 -16.60 -3.12
CA PRO A 7 8.07 -16.65 -2.64
C PRO A 7 8.80 -15.29 -2.64
N THR A 8 8.30 -14.31 -3.40
CA THR A 8 8.92 -12.98 -3.51
C THR A 8 7.99 -11.85 -3.14
N ILE A 9 6.74 -12.11 -2.74
CA ILE A 9 5.74 -11.06 -2.47
C ILE A 9 5.13 -11.29 -1.09
N LYS A 10 5.15 -10.24 -0.27
CA LYS A 10 4.37 -10.15 0.97
C LYS A 10 3.17 -9.23 0.78
N GLY A 11 2.02 -9.68 1.25
CA GLY A 11 0.83 -8.87 1.45
C GLY A 11 0.85 -8.29 2.85
N ILE A 12 0.74 -6.98 2.98
CA ILE A 12 0.59 -6.31 4.27
C ILE A 12 -0.74 -5.58 4.31
N ARG A 13 -1.48 -5.76 5.41
CA ARG A 13 -2.71 -5.03 5.72
C ARG A 13 -2.45 -4.10 6.89
N LEU A 14 -2.58 -2.81 6.61
CA LEU A 14 -2.42 -1.72 7.55
C LEU A 14 -3.80 -1.28 8.03
N GLN A 15 -4.01 -1.32 9.34
CA GLN A 15 -5.15 -0.66 9.95
C GLN A 15 -4.83 0.82 10.04
N LEU A 16 -5.71 1.66 9.51
CA LEU A 16 -5.51 3.11 9.55
C LEU A 16 -6.05 3.70 10.85
N ASP A 17 -5.36 4.70 11.37
CA ASP A 17 -5.81 5.54 12.49
C ASP A 17 -6.98 6.44 12.10
N ARG A 18 -7.02 6.85 10.83
CA ARG A 18 -8.12 7.57 10.18
C ARG A 18 -8.42 6.97 8.81
N PRO A 19 -9.71 6.83 8.42
CA PRO A 19 -10.04 6.32 7.11
C PRO A 19 -9.53 7.26 6.01
N ILE A 20 -9.04 6.68 4.93
CA ILE A 20 -8.64 7.39 3.72
C ILE A 20 -9.57 6.94 2.59
N GLU A 21 -10.21 7.90 1.91
CA GLU A 21 -10.96 7.62 0.69
C GLU A 21 -10.01 7.60 -0.50
N PHE A 22 -9.98 6.49 -1.23
CA PHE A 22 -9.14 6.31 -2.41
C PHE A 22 -9.93 5.69 -3.56
N GLN A 23 -9.37 5.75 -4.76
CA GLN A 23 -9.87 5.07 -5.95
C GLN A 23 -8.92 3.95 -6.36
N ALA A 24 -9.46 2.91 -7.02
CA ALA A 24 -8.64 1.84 -7.58
C ALA A 24 -7.58 2.41 -8.54
N GLY A 25 -6.32 2.01 -8.33
CA GLY A 25 -5.16 2.53 -9.07
C GLY A 25 -4.36 3.59 -8.33
N GLN A 26 -4.88 4.13 -7.22
CA GLN A 26 -4.12 5.05 -6.37
C GLN A 26 -3.07 4.31 -5.51
N TYR A 27 -2.10 5.09 -5.02
CA TYR A 27 -0.99 4.60 -4.20
C TYR A 27 -0.81 5.45 -2.95
N ILE A 28 -0.07 4.93 -1.99
CA ILE A 28 0.39 5.67 -0.80
C ILE A 28 1.91 5.68 -0.74
N ASN A 29 2.47 6.67 -0.07
CA ASN A 29 3.86 6.68 0.33
C ASN A 29 3.98 6.14 1.75
N VAL A 30 4.91 5.21 1.96
CA VAL A 30 5.22 4.61 3.25
C VAL A 30 6.61 5.07 3.68
N GLN A 31 6.73 5.54 4.91
CA GLN A 31 7.99 5.80 5.59
C GLN A 31 8.34 4.61 6.46
N PHE A 32 9.58 4.12 6.34
CA PHE A 32 10.08 3.01 7.15
C PHE A 32 11.08 3.52 8.19
N PRO A 33 11.17 2.87 9.37
CA PRO A 33 12.20 3.17 10.36
C PRO A 33 13.60 3.04 9.76
N ASP A 34 14.50 3.97 10.11
CA ASP A 34 15.92 3.96 9.74
C ASP A 34 16.22 3.90 8.22
N ILE A 35 15.22 4.19 7.37
CA ILE A 35 15.36 4.21 5.91
C ILE A 35 15.05 5.61 5.40
N GLU A 36 16.01 6.21 4.70
CA GLU A 36 15.85 7.56 4.18
C GLU A 36 14.80 7.65 3.05
N GLY A 37 13.88 8.59 3.24
CA GLY A 37 12.80 8.90 2.31
C GLY A 37 11.67 7.88 2.29
N THR A 38 10.60 8.24 1.58
CA THR A 38 9.40 7.40 1.46
C THR A 38 9.47 6.49 0.23
N ARG A 39 8.66 5.44 0.21
CA ARG A 39 8.44 4.61 -0.98
C ARG A 39 6.97 4.51 -1.33
N ALA A 40 6.67 4.66 -2.61
CA ALA A 40 5.32 4.56 -3.15
C ALA A 40 4.92 3.09 -3.32
N PHE A 41 3.74 2.72 -2.84
CA PHE A 41 3.12 1.41 -3.06
C PHE A 41 1.65 1.57 -3.44
N SER A 42 1.25 0.90 -4.52
CA SER A 42 -0.14 0.86 -4.96
C SER A 42 -1.03 0.18 -3.93
N ILE A 43 -2.23 0.71 -3.74
CA ILE A 43 -3.25 0.12 -2.90
C ILE A 43 -3.84 -1.10 -3.63
N ALA A 44 -3.85 -2.25 -2.96
CA ALA A 44 -4.26 -3.53 -3.53
C ALA A 44 -5.69 -3.95 -3.15
N ASN A 45 -6.28 -3.38 -2.09
CA ASN A 45 -7.66 -3.67 -1.68
C ASN A 45 -8.69 -2.78 -2.39
N SER A 46 -9.97 -3.17 -2.28
CA SER A 46 -11.08 -2.40 -2.82
C SER A 46 -11.28 -1.10 -2.04
N PRO A 47 -11.61 0.03 -2.69
CA PRO A 47 -12.06 1.26 -2.02
C PRO A 47 -13.24 1.09 -1.07
N SER A 48 -14.03 0.02 -1.22
CA SER A 48 -15.15 -0.30 -0.33
C SER A 48 -14.70 -0.80 1.06
N GLU A 49 -13.44 -1.22 1.21
CA GLU A 49 -12.90 -1.68 2.49
C GLU A 49 -12.35 -0.48 3.27
N VAL A 50 -13.22 0.14 4.07
CA VAL A 50 -12.92 1.37 4.81
C VAL A 50 -11.99 1.10 5.99
N GLY A 51 -11.05 2.02 6.22
CA GLY A 51 -10.17 2.02 7.40
C GLY A 51 -8.98 1.06 7.30
N ILE A 52 -8.81 0.37 6.16
CA ILE A 52 -7.65 -0.46 5.89
C ILE A 52 -7.03 -0.15 4.54
N VAL A 53 -5.73 -0.39 4.43
CA VAL A 53 -5.01 -0.43 3.16
C VAL A 53 -4.22 -1.73 3.09
N GLU A 54 -4.35 -2.43 1.97
CA GLU A 54 -3.56 -3.60 1.62
C GLU A 54 -2.50 -3.22 0.59
N LEU A 55 -1.26 -3.65 0.80
CA LEU A 55 -0.15 -3.47 -0.13
C LEU A 55 0.47 -4.83 -0.47
N HIS A 56 0.81 -5.03 -1.74
CA HIS A 56 1.56 -6.21 -2.20
C HIS A 56 2.99 -5.80 -2.54
N ILE A 57 3.94 -6.20 -1.70
CA ILE A 57 5.32 -5.72 -1.75
C ILE A 57 6.23 -6.86 -2.20
N ARG A 58 6.79 -6.71 -3.40
CA ARG A 58 7.82 -7.60 -3.94
C ARG A 58 9.17 -7.30 -3.29
N LYS A 59 9.93 -8.33 -2.92
CA LYS A 59 11.32 -8.20 -2.50
C LYS A 59 12.19 -7.77 -3.68
N VAL A 60 12.90 -6.65 -3.52
CA VAL A 60 13.92 -6.18 -4.47
C VAL A 60 15.28 -6.41 -3.83
N GLU A 61 16.16 -7.12 -4.53
CA GLU A 61 17.53 -7.34 -4.08
C GLU A 61 18.27 -6.01 -3.92
N GLY A 62 18.91 -5.81 -2.76
CA GLY A 62 19.54 -4.54 -2.38
C GLY A 62 18.57 -3.41 -2.01
N GLY A 63 17.25 -3.62 -2.11
CA GLY A 63 16.25 -2.59 -1.80
C GLY A 63 15.93 -2.51 -0.31
N ALA A 64 16.45 -1.49 0.38
CA ALA A 64 16.29 -1.32 1.84
C ALA A 64 14.84 -1.45 2.33
N ALA A 65 13.90 -0.73 1.71
CA ALA A 65 12.49 -0.74 2.12
C ALA A 65 11.82 -2.11 1.95
N THR A 66 12.04 -2.75 0.81
CA THR A 66 11.44 -4.07 0.55
C THR A 66 12.12 -5.15 1.40
N THR A 67 13.41 -5.03 1.70
CA THR A 67 14.09 -5.91 2.64
C THR A 67 13.53 -5.75 4.04
N TYR A 68 13.31 -4.51 4.51
CA TYR A 68 12.68 -4.24 5.80
C TYR A 68 11.30 -4.93 5.92
N VAL A 69 10.44 -4.77 4.92
CA VAL A 69 9.12 -5.43 4.89
C VAL A 69 9.24 -6.96 4.94
N HIS A 70 10.27 -7.51 4.28
CA HIS A 70 10.44 -8.95 4.18
C HIS A 70 11.10 -9.59 5.40
N GLU A 71 11.98 -8.88 6.09
CA GLU A 71 12.87 -9.45 7.11
C GLU A 71 12.65 -8.89 8.52
N GLN A 72 12.10 -7.69 8.65
CA GLN A 72 12.04 -6.97 9.94
C GLN A 72 10.61 -6.62 10.37
N LEU A 73 9.74 -6.28 9.42
CA LEU A 73 8.38 -5.87 9.73
C LEU A 73 7.58 -7.01 10.39
N ALA A 74 6.98 -6.71 11.53
CA ALA A 74 6.15 -7.62 12.31
C ALA A 74 4.70 -7.10 12.45
N THR A 75 3.78 -8.00 12.77
CA THR A 75 2.40 -7.58 13.08
C THR A 75 2.38 -6.83 14.41
N GLY A 76 1.77 -5.64 14.40
CA GLY A 76 1.73 -4.74 15.56
C GLY A 76 2.61 -3.50 15.37
N ASP A 77 3.56 -3.54 14.43
CA ASP A 77 4.37 -2.39 14.09
C ASP A 77 3.53 -1.27 13.47
N GLN A 78 3.95 -0.04 13.73
CA GLN A 78 3.35 1.17 13.17
C GLN A 78 4.22 1.70 12.04
N LEU A 79 3.59 2.09 10.94
CA LEU A 79 4.23 2.71 9.80
C LEU A 79 3.54 4.03 9.49
N ASP A 80 4.33 5.07 9.24
CA ASP A 80 3.80 6.34 8.79
C ASP A 80 3.50 6.28 7.29
N ILE A 81 2.30 6.70 6.93
CA ILE A 81 1.86 6.74 5.54
C ILE A 81 1.34 8.11 5.16
N SER A 82 1.46 8.44 3.88
CA SER A 82 0.83 9.62 3.29
C SER A 82 0.18 9.27 1.95
N GLY A 83 -0.91 9.97 1.62
CA GLY A 83 -1.71 9.69 0.45
C GLY A 83 -3.21 9.93 0.71
N PRO A 84 -4.07 9.51 -0.24
CA PRO A 84 -3.74 8.75 -1.44
C PRO A 84 -3.20 9.67 -2.54
N TYR A 85 -2.39 9.10 -3.42
CA TYR A 85 -1.78 9.77 -4.56
C TYR A 85 -2.12 9.08 -5.87
N GLY A 86 -1.92 9.80 -6.97
CA GLY A 86 -2.16 9.32 -8.33
C GLY A 86 -3.50 9.81 -8.90
N GLN A 87 -3.47 10.21 -10.17
CA GLN A 87 -4.63 10.60 -10.98
C GLN A 87 -5.06 9.52 -11.98
N PHE A 88 -4.39 8.36 -11.97
CA PHE A 88 -4.74 7.21 -12.80
C PHE A 88 -5.76 6.34 -12.08
N PHE A 89 -7.02 6.78 -12.11
CA PHE A 89 -8.16 5.97 -11.69
C PHE A 89 -8.86 5.38 -12.91
N VAL A 90 -9.51 4.22 -12.74
CA VAL A 90 -10.51 3.76 -13.71
C VAL A 90 -11.60 4.83 -13.75
N ARG A 91 -11.70 5.57 -14.86
CA ARG A 91 -12.85 6.47 -15.07
C ARG A 91 -14.10 5.61 -14.90
N LYS A 92 -15.00 5.97 -13.98
CA LYS A 92 -16.37 5.47 -14.03
C LYS A 92 -16.82 5.71 -15.46
N SER A 93 -17.18 4.64 -16.18
CA SER A 93 -17.65 4.74 -17.55
C SER A 93 -18.66 5.88 -17.63
N ASP A 94 -18.37 6.90 -18.43
CA ASP A 94 -19.36 7.92 -18.77
C ASP A 94 -20.55 7.17 -19.37
N ASP A 95 -21.72 7.33 -18.74
CA ASP A 95 -22.98 6.84 -19.28
C ASP A 95 -23.18 7.53 -20.63
N GLN A 96 -22.92 6.81 -21.73
CA GLN A 96 -23.18 7.30 -23.08
C GLN A 96 -24.70 7.35 -23.29
N ASN A 97 -25.32 8.46 -22.92
CA ASN A 97 -26.61 8.89 -23.44
C ASN A 97 -26.70 10.42 -23.35
N ALA A 98 -26.19 11.09 -24.38
CA ALA A 98 -26.51 12.48 -24.69
C ALA A 98 -26.80 12.58 -26.19
#